data_AF-A0A6G6IXW6-F1
#
_entry.id   AF-A0A6G6IXW6-F1
#
_cell.length_a   1.000
_cell.length_b   1.000
_cell.length_c   1.000
_cell.angle_alpha   90.00
_cell.angle_beta   90.00
_cell.angle_gamma   90.00
#
_symmetry.space_group_name_H-M   'P 1'
#
loop_
_entity.id
_entity.type
_entity.pdbx_description
1 polymer ?
#
loop_
_entity_poly.entity_id
_entity_poly.type
_entity_poly.pdbx_seq_one_letter_code
_entity_poly.pdbx_strand_id
1 'polypeptide(L)' 'MATRNVLKPFKLNTPEGIIEFDAGTQEIEDKYLDHWFVLAHLEQPKPKAKADAEGKKD' A
#
# COMPACT_ATOMS: atom_id res chain seq x y z
N MET A 1 5.29 3.01 -13.25
CA MET A 1 5.16 3.68 -11.94
C MET A 1 3.67 3.76 -11.67
N ALA A 2 3.24 3.72 -10.41
CA ALA A 2 1.84 3.89 -10.05
C ALA A 2 1.66 4.92 -8.95
N THR A 3 0.59 5.71 -9.07
CA THR A 3 0.17 6.63 -8.04
C THR A 3 -0.47 5.85 -6.88
N ARG A 4 0.10 5.97 -5.68
CA ARG A 4 -0.39 5.34 -4.45
C ARG A 4 -0.50 6.36 -3.34
N ASN A 5 -1.47 6.16 -2.46
CA ASN A 5 -1.59 6.95 -1.24
C ASN A 5 -0.79 6.27 -0.13
N VAL A 6 0.24 6.94 0.37
CA VAL A 6 1.04 6.50 1.51
C VAL A 6 0.34 6.95 2.78
N LEU A 7 -0.01 6.02 3.67
CA LEU A 7 -0.73 6.33 4.91
C LEU A 7 0.20 6.94 5.98
N LYS A 8 1.45 6.47 6.03
CA LYS A 8 2.45 6.92 7.00
C LYS A 8 3.79 7.09 6.29
N PRO A 9 4.53 8.19 6.54
CA PRO A 9 5.83 8.39 5.93
C PRO A 9 6.79 7.30 6.42
N PHE A 10 7.59 6.75 5.51
CA PHE A 10 8.55 5.68 5.82
C PHE A 10 9.79 5.77 4.93
N LYS A 11 10.86 5.08 5.35
CA LYS A 11 12.10 4.96 4.56
C LYS A 11 12.32 3.51 4.18
N LEU A 12 12.58 3.25 2.91
CA LEU A 12 12.91 1.94 2.39
C LEU A 12 14.41 1.86 2.12
N ASN A 13 15.09 0.91 2.75
CA ASN A 13 16.49 0.62 2.42
C ASN A 13 16.52 -0.28 1.19
N THR A 14 17.09 0.23 0.10
CA THR A 14 17.26 -0.48 -1.17
C THR A 14 18.76 -0.64 -1.46
N PRO A 15 19.17 -1.57 -2.34
CA PRO A 15 20.57 -1.70 -2.74
C PRO A 15 21.14 -0.45 -3.44
N GLU A 16 20.27 0.42 -3.96
CA GLU A 16 20.66 1.69 -4.59
C GLU A 16 20.80 2.84 -3.57
N GLY A 17 20.22 2.68 -2.36
CA GLY A 17 20.22 3.69 -1.31
C GLY A 17 18.94 3.70 -0.47
N ILE A 18 18.80 4.74 0.34
CA ILE A 18 17.60 4.95 1.16
C ILE A 18 16.60 5.78 0.35
N ILE A 19 15.38 5.28 0.21
CA ILE A 19 14.28 5.97 -0.46
C ILE A 19 13.29 6.42 0.59
N GLU A 20 12.90 7.68 0.54
CA GLU A 20 11.97 8.30 1.48
C GLU A 20 10.60 8.42 0.81
N PHE A 21 9.58 7.91 1.48
CA PHE A 21 8.18 8.03 1.08
C PHE A 21 7.48 8.93 2.10
N ASP A 22 6.83 9.98 1.60
CA ASP A 22 6.06 10.93 2.41
C ASP A 22 4.59 10.51 2.47
N ALA A 23 3.86 11.00 3.47
CA ALA A 23 2.43 10.70 3.54
C ALA A 23 1.65 11.42 2.44
N GLY A 24 0.62 10.75 1.93
CA GLY A 24 -0.25 11.28 0.88
C GLY A 24 0.00 10.63 -0.47
N THR A 25 -0.55 11.24 -1.51
CA THR A 25 -0.54 10.70 -2.86
C THR A 25 0.82 10.92 -3.50
N GLN A 26 1.53 9.82 -3.76
CA GLN A 26 2.87 9.83 -4.35
C GLN A 26 2.95 8.88 -5.54
N GLU A 27 3.87 9.17 -6.45
CA GLU A 27 4.20 8.28 -7.54
C GLU A 27 5.30 7.31 -7.09
N ILE A 28 4.99 6.02 -7.08
CA ILE A 28 5.88 4.97 -6.60
C ILE A 28 6.24 4.06 -7.77
N GLU A 29 7.53 3.76 -7.94
CA GLU A 29 7.99 2.82 -8.97
C GLU A 29 7.44 1.42 -8.73
N ASP A 30 7.09 0.70 -9.80
CA ASP A 30 6.42 -0.60 -9.71
C ASP A 30 7.28 -1.65 -9.00
N LYS A 31 8.61 -1.52 -9.10
CA LYS A 31 9.58 -2.36 -8.37
C LYS A 31 9.39 -2.30 -6.85
N TYR A 32 8.84 -1.21 -6.32
CA TYR A 32 8.57 -1.04 -4.90
C TYR A 32 7.12 -1.39 -4.52
N LEU A 33 6.21 -1.45 -5.50
CA LEU A 33 4.80 -1.76 -5.25
C LEU A 33 4.58 -3.21 -4.82
N ASP A 34 5.42 -4.14 -5.27
CA ASP A 34 5.38 -5.54 -4.83
C ASP A 34 6.11 -5.77 -3.49
N HIS A 35 6.75 -4.74 -2.94
CA HIS A 35 7.49 -4.87 -1.69
C HIS A 35 6.53 -4.93 -0.50
N TRP A 36 6.58 -6.03 0.27
CA TRP A 36 5.71 -6.26 1.43
C TRP A 36 5.68 -5.07 2.41
N PHE A 37 6.84 -4.46 2.65
CA PHE A 37 6.96 -3.30 3.53
C PHE A 37 6.25 -2.06 2.98
N VAL A 38 6.37 -1.80 1.67
CA VAL A 38 5.69 -0.67 1.02
C VAL A 38 4.19 -0.90 1.08
N LEU A 39 3.71 -2.08 0.67
CA LEU A 39 2.30 -2.46 0.71
C LEU A 39 1.65 -2.30 2.09
N ALA A 40 2.39 -2.53 3.17
CA ALA A 40 1.90 -2.34 4.54
C ALA A 40 1.71 -0.86 4.94
N HIS A 41 2.41 0.06 4.27
CA HIS A 41 2.34 1.50 4.52
C HIS A 41 1.51 2.26 3.48
N LEU A 42 1.15 1.60 2.38
CA LEU A 42 0.20 2.13 1.41
C LEU A 42 -1.23 1.94 1.88
N GLU A 43 -2.09 2.83 1.40
CA GLU A 43 -3.53 2.66 1.50
C GLU A 43 -3.89 1.39 0.74
N GLN A 44 -4.27 0.36 1.48
CA GLN A 44 -4.75 -0.85 0.87
C GLN A 44 -6.00 -0.49 0.06
N PRO A 45 -6.11 -0.95 -1.20
CA PRO A 45 -7.35 -0.81 -1.92
C PRO A 45 -8.42 -1.42 -1.04
N LYS A 46 -9.39 -0.60 -0.60
CA LYS A 46 -10.53 -1.07 0.19
C LYS A 46 -10.96 -2.40 -0.43
N PRO A 47 -10.99 -3.51 0.33
CA PRO A 47 -11.54 -4.73 -0.22
C PRO A 47 -12.89 -4.34 -0.79
N LYS A 48 -13.09 -4.52 -2.11
CA LYS A 48 -14.43 -4.39 -2.69
C LYS A 48 -15.27 -5.28 -1.80
N ALA A 49 -16.17 -4.67 -1.03
CA ALA A 49 -17.03 -5.40 -0.13
C ALA A 49 -17.64 -6.52 -0.98
N LYS A 50 -17.26 -7.76 -0.70
CA LYS A 50 -18.06 -8.90 -1.12
C LYS A 50 -19.33 -8.75 -0.29
N ALA A 51 -20.27 -7.99 -0.83
CA ALA A 51 -21.64 -8.03 -0.42
C ALA A 51 -22.18 -9.38 -0.90
N ASP A 52 -21.92 -10.43 -0.13
CA ASP A 52 -22.59 -11.74 -0.15
C ASP A 52 -22.15 -12.44 1.16
N ALA A 53 -22.86 -12.23 2.27
CA ALA A 53 -24.05 -13.01 2.66
C ALA A 53 -23.73 -14.48 3.00
N GLU A 54 -23.01 -14.71 4.09
CA GLU A 54 -23.18 -15.89 4.94
C GLU A 54 -23.72 -15.33 6.27
N GLY A 55 -25.00 -15.43 6.57
CA GLY A 55 -25.67 -16.69 6.84
C GLY A 55 -26.07 -16.71 8.32
N LYS A 56 -27.18 -16.02 8.63
CA LYS A 56 -28.19 -16.42 9.61
C LYS A 56 -27.72 -16.84 11.04
N LYS A 57 -27.95 -15.89 11.96
CA LYS A 57 -28.57 -16.08 13.29
C LYS A 57 -29.28 -17.45 13.49
N ASP A 58 -28.76 -18.28 14.37
CA ASP A 58 -29.45 -18.85 15.54
C ASP A 58 -28.43 -19.32 16.58
#